data_AF-A0A359BH41-F1
#
_entry.id   AF-A0A359BH41-F1
#
_cell.length_a   1.000
_cell.length_b   1.000
_cell.length_c   1.000
_cell.angle_alpha   90.00
_cell.angle_beta   90.00
_cell.angle_gamma   90.00
#
_symmetry.space_group_name_H-M   'P 1'
#
loop_
_entity.id
_entity.type
_entity.pdbx_description
1 polymer ?
#
loop_
_entity_poly.entity_id
_entity_poly.type
_entity_poly.pdbx_seq_one_letter_code
_entity_poly.pdbx_strand_id
1 'polypeptide(L)'
;MRPDNASPSPTKPVVANLKKLLVFTLLIFAALVIFVLPKYASDSSIEAESASYTTSSKPTELTPSQIAEKKQYRQNAQAVLSDIVELISDLDQIGAAEWATNSYDNAKQLIKKGDKEYLEAKYQRSIETFKEALEALK
;
A
#
# COMPACT_ATOMS: atom_id res chain seq x y z
N MET A 1 13.04 -73.98 30.64
CA MET A 1 12.12 -72.82 30.57
C MET A 1 12.96 -71.56 30.59
N ARG A 2 13.01 -70.84 29.48
CA ARG A 2 13.74 -69.56 29.32
C ARG A 2 12.69 -68.44 29.44
N PRO A 3 12.91 -67.36 30.20
CA PRO A 3 11.97 -66.24 30.23
C PRO A 3 12.16 -65.35 29.01
N ASP A 4 11.09 -65.12 28.27
CA ASP A 4 11.06 -64.29 27.08
C ASP A 4 11.02 -62.82 27.52
N ASN A 5 12.14 -62.12 27.38
CA ASN A 5 12.26 -60.70 27.69
C ASN A 5 12.05 -59.84 26.44
N ALA A 6 11.04 -58.96 26.53
CA ALA A 6 10.83 -57.67 25.88
C ALA A 6 10.78 -57.54 24.34
N SER A 7 9.72 -56.86 23.88
CA SER A 7 9.87 -55.58 23.16
C SER A 7 8.55 -54.77 23.14
N PRO A 8 8.57 -53.46 23.47
CA PRO A 8 7.43 -52.57 23.32
C PRO A 8 7.23 -52.16 21.84
N SER A 9 5.97 -52.17 21.40
CA SER A 9 5.55 -51.78 20.05
C SER A 9 5.89 -50.31 19.72
N PRO A 10 6.22 -49.99 18.46
CA PRO A 10 6.60 -48.63 18.05
C PRO A 10 5.38 -47.70 17.96
N THR A 11 5.42 -46.60 18.71
CA THR A 11 4.49 -45.47 18.57
C THR A 11 4.73 -44.78 17.22
N LYS A 12 3.72 -44.78 16.34
CA LYS A 12 3.75 -44.10 15.03
C LYS A 12 3.89 -42.58 15.17
N PRO A 13 4.52 -41.88 14.20
CA PRO A 13 4.90 -40.48 14.32
C PRO A 13 3.69 -39.54 14.11
N VAL A 14 3.28 -38.84 15.17
CA VAL A 14 2.22 -37.80 15.15
C VAL A 14 2.62 -36.58 14.29
N VAL A 15 3.91 -36.42 13.97
CA VAL A 15 4.46 -35.19 13.39
C VAL A 15 4.27 -35.05 11.87
N ALA A 16 4.12 -36.17 11.14
CA ALA A 16 3.97 -36.13 9.68
C ALA A 16 2.61 -35.54 9.23
N ASN A 17 1.59 -35.66 10.08
CA ASN A 17 0.24 -35.17 9.79
C ASN A 17 0.07 -33.67 10.11
N LEU A 18 0.89 -33.11 11.00
CA LEU A 18 0.79 -31.70 11.39
C LEU A 18 1.21 -30.76 10.27
N LYS A 19 2.28 -31.11 9.52
CA LYS A 19 2.72 -30.32 8.36
C LYS A 19 1.67 -30.31 7.23
N LYS A 20 1.05 -31.46 6.96
CA LYS A 20 -0.05 -31.56 5.99
C LYS A 20 -1.27 -30.77 6.45
N LEU A 21 -1.62 -30.85 7.74
CA LEU A 21 -2.71 -30.06 8.33
C LEU A 21 -2.45 -28.55 8.16
N LEU A 22 -1.23 -28.09 8.46
CA LEU A 22 -0.85 -26.68 8.38
C LEU A 22 -0.92 -26.16 6.93
N VAL A 23 -0.41 -26.94 5.96
CA VAL A 23 -0.53 -26.62 4.53
C VAL A 23 -2.00 -26.58 4.09
N PHE A 24 -2.81 -27.54 4.54
CA PHE A 24 -4.23 -27.60 4.20
C PHE A 24 -5.00 -26.41 4.80
N THR A 25 -4.72 -26.04 6.05
CA THR A 25 -5.30 -24.86 6.72
C THR A 25 -4.90 -23.57 6.00
N LEU A 26 -3.64 -23.43 5.61
CA LEU A 26 -3.16 -22.26 4.86
C LEU A 26 -3.86 -22.15 3.50
N LEU A 27 -4.07 -23.29 2.82
CA LEU A 27 -4.72 -23.34 1.51
C LEU A 27 -6.22 -22.98 1.60
N ILE A 28 -6.91 -23.42 2.65
CA ILE A 28 -8.28 -23.01 2.95
C ILE A 28 -8.35 -21.51 3.22
N PHE A 29 -7.42 -20.99 4.02
CA PHE A 29 -7.40 -19.56 4.36
C PHE A 29 -7.15 -18.69 3.12
N ALA A 30 -6.21 -19.09 2.26
CA ALA A 30 -5.95 -18.42 0.99
C ALA A 30 -7.18 -18.42 0.07
N ALA A 31 -7.86 -19.56 -0.06
CA ALA A 31 -9.09 -19.67 -0.85
C ALA A 31 -10.22 -18.78 -0.28
N LEU A 32 -10.32 -18.69 1.05
CA LEU A 32 -11.30 -17.82 1.72
C LEU A 32 -11.02 -16.34 1.43
N VAL A 33 -9.76 -15.89 1.52
CA VAL A 33 -9.39 -14.50 1.20
C VAL A 33 -9.76 -14.15 -0.24
N ILE A 34 -9.42 -15.00 -1.22
CA ILE A 34 -9.74 -14.77 -2.64
C ILE A 34 -11.25 -14.67 -2.90
N PHE A 35 -12.08 -15.36 -2.11
CA PHE A 35 -13.53 -15.32 -2.26
C PHE A 35 -14.20 -14.16 -1.50
N VAL A 36 -13.62 -13.77 -0.36
CA VAL A 36 -14.12 -12.72 0.52
C VAL A 36 -13.75 -11.34 -0.05
N LEU A 37 -12.49 -11.13 -0.47
CA LEU A 37 -12.01 -9.83 -0.95
C LEU A 37 -12.85 -9.20 -2.09
N PRO A 38 -13.26 -9.94 -3.15
CA PRO A 38 -14.06 -9.40 -4.24
C PRO A 38 -15.42 -8.87 -3.81
N LYS A 39 -15.94 -9.32 -2.65
CA LYS A 39 -17.22 -8.85 -2.09
C LYS A 39 -17.11 -7.47 -1.44
N TYR A 40 -15.90 -7.00 -1.14
CA TYR A 40 -15.66 -5.69 -0.53
C TYR A 40 -15.10 -4.66 -1.53
N ALA A 41 -14.90 -5.06 -2.79
CA ALA A 41 -14.67 -4.14 -3.90
C ALA A 41 -16.02 -3.57 -4.38
N SER A 42 -16.64 -2.68 -3.60
CA SER A 42 -17.78 -1.88 -4.04
C SER A 42 -17.35 -0.43 -4.23
N ASP A 43 -17.39 -0.02 -5.49
CA ASP A 43 -17.68 1.31 -6.04
C ASP A 43 -17.16 2.54 -5.28
N SER A 44 -16.04 3.08 -5.77
CA SER A 44 -15.83 4.52 -5.78
C SER A 44 -15.72 5.00 -7.22
N SER A 45 -16.84 4.99 -7.94
CA SER A 45 -16.97 5.81 -9.14
C SER A 45 -16.95 7.27 -8.68
N ILE A 46 -15.75 7.83 -8.56
CA ILE A 46 -15.58 9.27 -8.42
C ILE A 46 -15.90 9.84 -9.81
N GLU A 47 -17.16 10.23 -9.99
CA GLU A 47 -17.56 11.06 -11.11
C GLU A 47 -16.89 12.43 -10.93
N ALA A 48 -15.70 12.55 -11.50
CA ALA A 48 -14.95 13.79 -11.52
C ALA A 48 -15.66 14.76 -12.47
N GLU A 49 -16.59 15.53 -11.92
CA GLU A 49 -17.10 16.74 -12.53
C GLU A 49 -15.91 17.66 -12.86
N SER A 50 -15.57 17.65 -14.15
CA SER A 50 -14.44 18.38 -14.70
C SER A 50 -14.83 19.85 -14.81
N ALA A 51 -14.73 20.58 -13.71
CA ALA A 51 -14.82 22.02 -13.71
C ALA A 51 -13.58 22.58 -14.44
N SER A 52 -13.73 22.83 -15.75
CA SER A 52 -12.77 23.53 -16.57
C SER A 52 -12.72 25.00 -16.14
N TYR A 53 -11.81 25.34 -15.23
CA TYR A 53 -11.48 26.72 -14.92
C TYR A 53 -10.56 27.29 -16.00
N THR A 54 -11.15 27.95 -16.99
CA THR A 54 -10.43 28.81 -17.92
C THR A 54 -9.96 30.04 -17.15
N THR A 55 -8.76 30.02 -16.58
CA THR A 55 -8.19 31.22 -15.94
C THR A 55 -7.34 31.97 -16.96
N SER A 56 -7.90 33.09 -17.42
CA SER A 56 -7.23 34.11 -18.23
C SER A 56 -5.93 34.55 -17.56
N SER A 57 -4.81 34.34 -18.25
CA SER A 57 -3.47 34.71 -17.79
C SER A 57 -3.25 36.21 -17.91
N LYS A 58 -3.56 36.94 -16.83
CA LYS A 58 -2.89 38.21 -16.52
C LYS A 58 -1.92 37.94 -15.38
N PRO A 59 -0.68 38.49 -15.36
CA PRO A 59 0.23 38.27 -14.25
C PRO A 59 -0.34 38.97 -13.02
N THR A 60 -1.03 38.22 -12.18
CA THR A 60 -1.41 38.67 -10.84
C THR A 60 -0.14 38.62 -10.01
N GLU A 61 0.42 39.80 -9.71
CA GLU A 61 1.43 39.92 -8.67
C GLU A 61 0.84 39.34 -7.39
N LEU A 62 1.39 38.21 -6.94
CA LEU A 62 0.93 37.54 -5.73
C LEU A 62 1.22 38.45 -4.53
N THR A 63 0.25 38.59 -3.65
CA THR A 63 0.46 39.31 -2.39
C THR A 63 1.46 38.52 -1.51
N PRO A 64 2.14 39.19 -0.55
CA PRO A 64 3.04 38.50 0.37
C PRO A 64 2.38 37.32 1.12
N SER A 65 1.09 37.42 1.46
CA SER A 65 0.34 36.33 2.09
C SER A 65 0.12 35.14 1.15
N GLN A 66 -0.17 35.37 -0.13
CA GLN A 66 -0.31 34.30 -1.13
C GLN A 66 1.02 33.59 -1.42
N ILE A 67 2.14 34.32 -1.39
CA ILE A 67 3.48 33.72 -1.50
C ILE A 67 3.77 32.84 -0.28
N ALA A 68 3.43 33.30 0.92
CA ALA A 68 3.60 32.53 2.15
C ALA A 68 2.74 31.26 2.16
N GLU A 69 1.48 31.37 1.77
CA GLU A 69 0.56 30.23 1.65
C GLU A 69 1.09 29.19 0.65
N LYS A 70 1.54 29.62 -0.54
CA LYS A 70 2.16 28.73 -1.53
C LYS A 70 3.40 28.03 -0.98
N LYS A 71 4.23 28.74 -0.20
CA LYS A 71 5.40 28.15 0.47
C LYS A 71 5.00 27.09 1.49
N GLN A 72 3.93 27.32 2.25
CA GLN A 72 3.40 26.35 3.20
C GLN A 72 2.93 25.07 2.51
N TYR A 73 2.17 25.17 1.42
CA TYR A 73 1.78 23.98 0.66
C TYR A 73 2.97 23.19 0.13
N ARG A 74 4.02 23.88 -0.32
CA ARG A 74 5.26 23.21 -0.76
C ARG A 74 5.90 22.41 0.37
N GLN A 75 5.98 22.99 1.57
CA GLN A 75 6.53 22.30 2.75
C GLN A 75 5.67 21.11 3.17
N ASN A 76 4.34 21.27 3.13
CA ASN A 76 3.41 20.19 3.43
C ASN A 76 3.57 19.01 2.45
N ALA A 77 3.70 19.29 1.14
CA ALA A 77 3.95 18.24 0.15
C ALA A 77 5.26 17.50 0.42
N GLN A 78 6.33 18.22 0.78
CA GLN A 78 7.62 17.62 1.14
C GLN A 78 7.54 16.76 2.40
N ALA A 79 6.75 17.17 3.40
CA ALA A 79 6.54 16.38 4.61
C ALA A 79 5.88 15.03 4.29
N VAL A 80 4.78 15.04 3.51
CA VAL A 80 4.11 13.80 3.08
C VAL A 80 5.06 12.92 2.25
N LEU A 81 5.91 13.51 1.41
CA LEU A 81 6.91 12.77 0.65
C LEU A 81 7.94 12.07 1.54
N SER A 82 8.34 12.72 2.64
CA SER A 82 9.25 12.14 3.62
C SER A 82 8.64 10.88 4.23
N ASP A 83 7.38 10.96 4.66
CA ASP A 83 6.66 9.82 5.25
C ASP A 83 6.55 8.65 4.25
N ILE A 84 6.30 8.94 2.97
CA ILE A 84 6.25 7.94 1.90
C ILE A 84 7.60 7.25 1.73
N VAL A 85 8.69 8.02 1.67
CA VAL A 85 10.04 7.47 1.46
C VAL A 85 10.45 6.56 2.61
N GLU A 86 10.14 6.94 3.85
CA GLU A 86 10.37 6.11 5.04
C GLU A 86 9.58 4.80 4.95
N LEU A 87 8.27 4.88 4.68
CA LEU A 87 7.42 3.69 4.56
C LEU A 87 7.87 2.76 3.43
N ILE A 88 8.24 3.30 2.27
CA ILE A 88 8.76 2.49 1.15
C ILE A 88 10.06 1.80 1.56
N SER A 89 10.95 2.48 2.28
CA SER A 89 12.19 1.89 2.77
C SER A 89 11.93 0.70 3.70
N ASP A 90 10.95 0.82 4.60
CA ASP A 90 10.56 -0.27 5.50
C ASP A 90 9.93 -1.45 4.73
N LEU A 91 9.07 -1.14 3.76
CA LEU A 91 8.43 -2.14 2.89
C LEU A 91 9.46 -2.88 2.01
N ASP A 92 10.48 -2.18 1.53
CA ASP A 92 11.57 -2.77 0.76
C ASP A 92 12.41 -3.73 1.61
N GLN A 93 12.63 -3.40 2.89
CA GLN A 93 13.35 -4.27 3.81
C GLN A 93 12.66 -5.63 4.03
N ILE A 94 11.32 -5.66 3.97
CA ILE A 94 10.52 -6.89 4.08
C ILE A 94 10.15 -7.50 2.72
N GLY A 95 10.69 -6.96 1.63
CA GLY A 95 10.48 -7.48 0.27
C GLY A 95 9.04 -7.30 -0.22
N ALA A 96 8.33 -6.25 0.18
CA ALA A 96 6.94 -5.99 -0.20
C ALA A 96 6.71 -5.96 -1.71
N ALA A 97 7.74 -5.58 -2.49
CA ALA A 97 7.69 -5.63 -3.95
C ALA A 97 7.32 -7.01 -4.51
N GLU A 98 7.70 -8.09 -3.82
CA GLU A 98 7.52 -9.48 -4.28
C GLU A 98 6.14 -10.06 -3.95
N TRP A 99 5.46 -9.55 -2.91
CA TRP A 99 4.21 -10.12 -2.41
C TRP A 99 3.03 -9.14 -2.37
N ALA A 100 3.28 -7.83 -2.41
CA ALA A 100 2.28 -6.76 -2.48
C ALA A 100 2.36 -5.97 -3.80
N THR A 101 2.79 -6.62 -4.90
CA THR A 101 3.14 -5.97 -6.17
C THR A 101 2.08 -4.98 -6.66
N ASN A 102 0.80 -5.33 -6.60
CA ASN A 102 -0.29 -4.45 -7.07
C ASN A 102 -0.38 -3.14 -6.28
N SER A 103 -0.39 -3.21 -4.95
CA SER A 103 -0.47 -2.05 -4.06
C SER A 103 0.78 -1.19 -4.16
N TYR A 104 1.94 -1.85 -4.18
CA TYR A 104 3.25 -1.21 -4.25
C TYR A 104 3.50 -0.52 -5.61
N ASP A 105 3.12 -1.14 -6.72
CA ASP A 105 3.18 -0.52 -8.05
C ASP A 105 2.18 0.63 -8.20
N ASN A 106 0.96 0.48 -7.66
CA ASN A 106 -0.03 1.55 -7.64
C ASN A 106 0.51 2.78 -6.87
N ALA A 107 1.08 2.57 -5.68
CA ALA A 107 1.71 3.63 -4.90
C ALA A 107 2.84 4.31 -5.69
N LYS A 108 3.70 3.55 -6.37
CA LYS A 108 4.75 4.11 -7.24
C LYS A 108 4.20 4.96 -8.39
N GLN A 109 3.07 4.58 -8.98
CA GLN A 109 2.42 5.38 -10.01
C GLN A 109 1.82 6.67 -9.45
N LEU A 110 1.18 6.60 -8.28
CA LEU A 110 0.65 7.76 -7.57
C LEU A 110 1.76 8.75 -7.20
N ILE A 111 2.90 8.27 -6.69
CA ILE A 111 4.07 9.12 -6.40
C ILE A 111 4.54 9.85 -7.65
N LYS A 112 4.72 9.15 -8.78
CA LYS A 112 5.12 9.78 -10.05
C LYS A 112 4.12 10.85 -10.51
N LYS A 113 2.82 10.61 -10.32
CA LYS A 113 1.77 11.58 -10.63
C LYS A 113 1.85 12.80 -9.69
N GLY A 114 2.00 12.57 -8.39
CA GLY A 114 2.13 13.63 -7.39
C GLY A 114 3.38 14.48 -7.60
N ASP A 115 4.49 13.88 -8.02
CA ASP A 115 5.72 14.58 -8.39
C ASP A 115 5.51 15.48 -9.62
N LYS A 116 4.79 15.01 -10.64
CA LYS A 116 4.43 15.83 -11.80
C LYS A 116 3.58 17.03 -11.38
N GLU A 117 2.57 16.83 -10.54
CA GLU A 117 1.73 17.89 -10.01
C GLU A 117 2.54 18.90 -9.17
N TYR A 118 3.53 18.41 -8.40
CA TYR A 118 4.45 19.24 -7.63
C TYR A 118 5.29 20.15 -8.55
N LEU A 119 5.86 19.59 -9.63
CA LEU A 119 6.65 20.33 -10.61
C LEU A 119 5.81 21.39 -11.35
N GLU A 120 4.53 21.11 -11.58
CA GLU A 120 3.55 22.06 -12.13
C GLU A 120 3.07 23.10 -11.09
N ALA A 121 3.65 23.13 -9.89
CA ALA A 121 3.28 23.97 -8.74
C ALA A 121 1.83 23.80 -8.26
N LYS A 122 1.19 22.66 -8.59
CA LYS A 122 -0.14 22.25 -8.11
C LYS A 122 -0.02 21.55 -6.75
N TYR A 123 0.56 22.25 -5.77
CA TYR A 123 0.98 21.64 -4.50
C TYR A 123 -0.18 21.02 -3.71
N GLN A 124 -1.36 21.64 -3.70
CA GLN A 124 -2.51 21.08 -3.01
C GLN A 124 -2.93 19.73 -3.60
N ARG A 125 -2.99 19.65 -4.95
CA ARG A 125 -3.31 18.40 -5.64
C ARG A 125 -2.23 17.34 -5.45
N SER A 126 -0.97 17.75 -5.52
CA SER A 126 0.19 16.91 -5.24
C SER A 126 0.12 16.30 -3.84
N ILE A 127 -0.25 17.07 -2.81
CA ILE A 127 -0.46 16.57 -1.44
C ILE A 127 -1.56 15.49 -1.40
N GLU A 128 -2.69 15.72 -2.07
CA GLU A 128 -3.78 14.73 -2.16
C GLU A 128 -3.29 13.44 -2.81
N THR A 129 -2.61 13.55 -3.96
CA THR A 129 -2.04 12.39 -4.67
C THR A 129 -1.00 11.64 -3.83
N PHE A 130 -0.16 12.35 -3.06
CA PHE A 130 0.77 11.70 -2.13
C PHE A 130 0.05 11.00 -0.97
N LYS A 131 -1.03 11.56 -0.44
CA LYS A 131 -1.85 10.86 0.56
C LYS A 131 -2.52 9.62 0.00
N GLU A 132 -3.02 9.66 -1.24
CA GLU A 132 -3.52 8.46 -1.93
C GLU A 132 -2.42 7.39 -2.06
N ALA A 133 -1.18 7.79 -2.34
CA ALA A 133 -0.05 6.87 -2.37
C ALA A 133 0.24 6.23 -1.00
N LEU A 134 0.15 7.00 0.10
CA LEU A 134 0.27 6.47 1.46
C LEU A 134 -0.82 5.46 1.80
N GLU A 135 -2.08 5.74 1.44
CA GLU A 135 -3.18 4.81 1.66
C GLU A 135 -3.02 3.52 0.83
N ALA A 136 -2.44 3.61 -0.37
CA ALA A 136 -2.11 2.43 -1.16
C ALA A 136 -0.99 1.56 -0.57
N LEU A 137 -0.17 2.09 0.35
CA LEU A 137 0.94 1.37 1.00
C LEU A 137 0.57 0.76 2.37
N LYS A 138 -0.62 1.08 2.91
CA LYS A 138 -1.16 0.53 4.16
C LYS A 138 -1.92 -0.77 3.92
#